data_AF-A0A7C4IXB7-F1
#
_entry.id   AF-A0A7C4IXB7-F1
#
_cell.length_a   1.000
_cell.length_b   1.000
_cell.length_c   1.000
_cell.angle_alpha   90.00
_cell.angle_beta   90.00
_cell.angle_gamma   90.00
#
_symmetry.space_group_name_H-M   'P 1'
#
loop_
_entity.id
_entity.type
_entity.pdbx_description
1 polymer ?
#
loop_
_entity_poly.entity_id
_entity_poly.type
_entity_poly.pdbx_seq_one_letter_code
_entity_poly.pdbx_strand_id
1 'polypeptide(L)'
;MKKQSLGACPLVIFLALCTVVHAADYRNVTGPCDFVFPADHGAHPDFRTEWWYYTGNVFAASGNPFGFQLTFFRSQIAEPGSERTWPKQPSAWRTKDLFLAHSALSDLERKRFYHDERVARGGAGLAGVTQDPKATRIFMGDWSAVIDSGTHKLRASARDFALDLSCKAVKPLAAHGTRGYSLKGKRPESASCYYSFTRLEAEETARLIKMEEELQKKVISQTEAIKRISQAVRRSRAGL
;
A
#
# COMPACT_ATOMS: atom_id res chain seq x y z
N MET A 1 46.46 0.55 -76.84
CA MET A 1 44.99 0.46 -76.77
C MET A 1 44.58 -0.85 -76.11
N LYS A 2 43.68 -0.76 -75.11
CA LYS A 2 42.96 -1.84 -74.37
C LYS A 2 43.79 -2.65 -73.36
N LYS A 3 43.33 -2.94 -72.13
CA LYS A 3 42.23 -2.47 -71.26
C LYS A 3 42.64 -2.93 -69.84
N GLN A 4 42.62 -2.04 -68.86
CA GLN A 4 42.92 -2.36 -67.45
C GLN A 4 41.76 -3.17 -66.84
N SER A 5 42.06 -4.28 -66.16
CA SER A 5 41.08 -5.05 -65.37
C SER A 5 40.98 -4.49 -63.96
N LEU A 6 39.84 -3.90 -63.61
CA LEU A 6 39.52 -3.53 -62.23
C LEU A 6 39.24 -4.78 -61.39
N GLY A 7 39.90 -4.86 -60.23
CA GLY A 7 39.64 -5.86 -59.21
C GLY A 7 38.28 -5.63 -58.53
N ALA A 8 37.54 -6.71 -58.31
CA ALA A 8 36.30 -6.71 -57.55
C ALA A 8 36.61 -6.68 -56.04
N CYS A 9 36.14 -5.64 -55.36
CA CYS A 9 36.17 -5.52 -53.90
C CYS A 9 34.89 -6.19 -53.35
N PRO A 10 34.96 -7.16 -52.41
CA PRO A 10 33.76 -7.79 -51.89
C PRO A 10 33.07 -6.81 -50.93
N LEU A 11 31.87 -6.38 -51.29
CA LEU A 11 31.00 -5.59 -50.43
C LEU A 11 30.47 -6.50 -49.30
N VAL A 12 31.12 -6.47 -48.15
CA VAL A 12 30.60 -7.10 -46.92
C VAL A 12 29.48 -6.22 -46.38
N ILE A 13 28.23 -6.61 -46.62
CA ILE A 13 27.06 -6.00 -45.97
C ILE A 13 27.05 -6.48 -44.52
N PHE A 14 27.50 -5.62 -43.60
CA PHE A 14 27.23 -5.78 -42.18
C PHE A 14 25.76 -5.48 -41.94
N LEU A 15 24.92 -6.52 -41.93
CA LEU A 15 23.54 -6.42 -41.46
C LEU A 15 23.60 -6.31 -39.94
N ALA A 16 23.75 -5.09 -39.42
CA ALA A 16 23.54 -4.81 -38.02
C ALA A 16 22.06 -5.05 -37.71
N LEU A 17 21.72 -6.25 -37.22
CA LEU A 17 20.48 -6.47 -36.50
C LEU A 17 20.55 -5.61 -35.24
N CYS A 18 20.14 -4.35 -35.34
CA CYS A 18 19.67 -3.60 -34.19
C CYS A 18 18.41 -4.30 -33.72
N THR A 19 18.55 -5.30 -32.86
CA THR A 19 17.47 -5.69 -31.96
C THR A 19 17.23 -4.47 -31.09
N VAL A 20 16.30 -3.62 -31.51
CA VAL A 20 15.68 -2.66 -30.61
C VAL A 20 14.93 -3.53 -29.61
N VAL A 21 15.59 -3.85 -28.48
CA VAL A 21 14.89 -4.33 -27.31
C VAL A 21 14.01 -3.15 -26.91
N HIS A 22 12.77 -3.15 -27.38
CA HIS A 22 11.77 -2.21 -26.91
C HIS A 22 11.55 -2.57 -25.44
N ALA A 23 12.08 -1.73 -24.56
CA ALA A 23 11.56 -1.56 -23.22
C ALA A 23 10.03 -1.53 -23.31
N ALA A 24 9.35 -2.41 -22.58
CA ALA A 24 7.89 -2.37 -22.58
C ALA A 24 7.47 -1.13 -21.77
N ASP A 25 6.76 -0.20 -22.42
CA ASP A 25 6.17 0.94 -21.71
C ASP A 25 5.05 0.47 -20.78
N TYR A 26 4.84 1.22 -19.69
CA TYR A 26 3.69 1.02 -18.81
C TYR A 26 2.39 1.11 -19.60
N ARG A 27 1.44 0.21 -19.28
CA ARG A 27 0.11 0.24 -19.89
C ARG A 27 -0.58 1.56 -19.57
N ASN A 28 -1.08 2.22 -20.60
CA ASN A 28 -1.92 3.41 -20.44
C ASN A 28 -3.39 3.02 -20.30
N VAL A 29 -4.14 3.83 -19.56
CA VAL A 29 -5.59 3.73 -19.48
C VAL A 29 -6.18 4.62 -20.58
N THR A 30 -6.81 4.04 -21.59
CA THR A 30 -7.34 4.77 -22.76
C THR A 30 -8.83 4.52 -23.04
N GLY A 31 -9.47 3.70 -22.21
CA GLY A 31 -10.89 3.35 -22.34
C GLY A 31 -11.43 2.60 -21.13
N PRO A 32 -12.67 2.08 -21.22
CA PRO A 32 -13.31 1.26 -20.19
C PRO A 32 -12.38 0.17 -19.64
N CYS A 33 -12.44 -0.04 -18.33
CA CYS A 33 -11.54 -0.98 -17.65
C CYS A 33 -12.13 -2.37 -17.47
N ASP A 34 -13.45 -2.52 -17.71
CA ASP A 34 -14.19 -3.79 -17.75
C ASP A 34 -13.82 -4.74 -16.59
N PHE A 35 -13.96 -4.23 -15.36
CA PHE A 35 -13.48 -4.91 -14.17
C PHE A 35 -14.08 -6.32 -13.97
N VAL A 36 -13.24 -7.26 -13.56
CA VAL A 36 -13.55 -8.64 -13.20
C VAL A 36 -13.18 -8.86 -11.73
N PHE A 37 -14.20 -9.00 -10.88
CA PHE A 37 -14.02 -9.27 -9.45
C PHE A 37 -14.14 -10.76 -9.15
N PRO A 38 -13.30 -11.31 -8.23
CA PRO A 38 -12.43 -10.59 -7.29
C PRO A 38 -11.02 -10.24 -7.81
N ALA A 39 -10.67 -10.60 -9.05
CA ALA A 39 -9.31 -10.42 -9.58
C ALA A 39 -8.83 -8.94 -9.50
N ASP A 40 -9.66 -7.98 -9.88
CA ASP A 40 -9.32 -6.55 -9.87
C ASP A 40 -9.34 -5.88 -8.48
N HIS A 41 -9.49 -6.66 -7.41
CA HIS A 41 -9.07 -6.21 -6.08
C HIS A 41 -7.56 -6.24 -5.91
N GLY A 42 -6.88 -7.09 -6.69
CA GLY A 42 -5.44 -7.33 -6.68
C GLY A 42 -4.63 -6.21 -7.31
N ALA A 43 -3.32 -6.43 -7.41
CA ALA A 43 -2.41 -5.50 -8.06
C ALA A 43 -2.48 -5.65 -9.58
N HIS A 44 -2.32 -4.53 -10.30
CA HIS A 44 -2.27 -4.51 -11.76
C HIS A 44 -0.82 -4.23 -12.25
N PRO A 45 0.03 -5.26 -12.43
CA PRO A 45 1.48 -5.12 -12.63
C PRO A 45 1.90 -4.48 -13.96
N ASP A 46 0.97 -4.21 -14.87
CA ASP A 46 1.26 -3.50 -16.12
C ASP A 46 1.21 -1.96 -15.96
N PHE A 47 0.62 -1.47 -14.86
CA PHE A 47 0.49 -0.04 -14.57
C PHE A 47 1.57 0.44 -13.62
N ARG A 48 2.04 1.68 -13.84
CA ARG A 48 3.10 2.29 -13.04
C ARG A 48 2.66 2.57 -11.60
N THR A 49 1.43 3.04 -11.42
CA THR A 49 0.94 3.55 -10.14
C THR A 49 -0.39 2.91 -9.77
N GLU A 50 -0.58 2.66 -8.48
CA GLU A 50 -1.77 1.98 -7.98
C GLU A 50 -2.04 2.34 -6.52
N TRP A 51 -3.31 2.44 -6.14
CA TRP A 51 -3.73 2.94 -4.82
C TRP A 51 -4.84 2.08 -4.23
N TRP A 52 -4.74 1.77 -2.94
CA TRP A 52 -5.85 1.31 -2.12
C TRP A 52 -6.08 2.36 -1.04
N TYR A 53 -7.24 3.00 -1.07
CA TYR A 53 -7.53 4.17 -0.26
C TYR A 53 -8.83 4.02 0.52
N TYR A 54 -8.72 4.09 1.84
CA TYR A 54 -9.84 3.99 2.76
C TYR A 54 -9.95 5.27 3.58
N THR A 55 -11.14 5.83 3.63
CA THR A 55 -11.49 6.94 4.51
C THR A 55 -12.86 6.69 5.11
N GLY A 56 -13.07 7.18 6.33
CA GLY A 56 -14.37 7.05 6.96
C GLY A 56 -14.44 7.74 8.31
N ASN A 57 -15.65 7.74 8.86
CA ASN A 57 -15.93 8.16 10.22
C ASN A 57 -16.37 6.94 11.01
N VAL A 58 -15.88 6.83 12.24
CA VAL A 58 -16.13 5.70 13.14
C VAL A 58 -16.33 6.23 14.55
N PHE A 59 -17.04 5.44 15.36
CA PHE A 59 -17.17 5.69 16.79
C PHE A 59 -16.35 4.66 17.54
N ALA A 60 -15.58 5.09 18.54
CA ALA A 60 -14.99 4.15 19.48
C ALA A 60 -16.09 3.52 20.35
N ALA A 61 -15.76 2.43 21.04
CA ALA A 61 -16.68 1.80 22.00
C ALA A 61 -17.15 2.76 23.12
N SER A 62 -16.38 3.82 23.41
CA SER A 62 -16.78 4.87 24.35
C SER A 62 -17.82 5.86 23.79
N GLY A 63 -18.17 5.77 22.50
CA GLY A 63 -19.02 6.72 21.79
C GLY A 63 -18.28 7.92 21.18
N ASN A 64 -16.96 7.99 21.33
CA ASN A 64 -16.17 9.13 20.82
C ASN A 64 -16.05 9.07 19.29
N PRO A 65 -16.31 10.18 18.57
CA PRO A 65 -16.25 10.20 17.12
C PRO A 65 -14.81 10.43 16.60
N PHE A 66 -14.41 9.63 15.61
CA PHE A 66 -13.13 9.73 14.93
C PHE A 66 -13.30 9.74 13.42
N GLY A 67 -12.48 10.53 12.74
CA GLY A 67 -12.19 10.35 11.32
C GLY A 67 -10.94 9.48 11.15
N PHE A 68 -10.91 8.60 10.16
CA PHE A 68 -9.72 7.80 9.87
C PHE A 68 -9.39 7.77 8.39
N GLN A 69 -8.12 7.48 8.11
CA GLN A 69 -7.58 7.22 6.79
C GLN A 69 -6.60 6.04 6.85
N LEU A 70 -6.64 5.18 5.84
CA LEU A 70 -5.58 4.21 5.56
C LEU A 70 -5.34 4.12 4.05
N THR A 71 -4.11 4.39 3.63
CA THR A 71 -3.69 4.38 2.23
C THR A 71 -2.52 3.44 2.03
N PHE A 72 -2.56 2.66 0.96
CA PHE A 72 -1.41 1.98 0.39
C PHE A 72 -1.24 2.46 -1.05
N PHE A 73 -0.02 2.83 -1.41
CA PHE A 73 0.35 3.27 -2.74
C PHE A 73 1.50 2.41 -3.26
N ARG A 74 1.36 1.89 -4.47
CA ARG A 74 2.41 1.15 -5.18
C ARG A 74 2.88 1.99 -6.36
N SER A 75 4.20 2.10 -6.50
CA SER A 75 4.85 2.70 -7.66
C SER A 75 5.91 1.74 -8.19
N GLN A 76 5.84 1.44 -9.48
CA GLN A 76 6.88 0.68 -10.15
C GLN A 76 8.09 1.56 -10.45
N ILE A 77 9.26 1.03 -10.08
CA ILE A 77 10.59 1.62 -10.24
C ILE A 77 11.42 0.91 -11.31
N ALA A 78 10.85 -0.12 -11.96
CA ALA A 78 11.41 -0.78 -13.13
C ALA A 78 10.30 -1.12 -14.11
N GLU A 79 10.65 -1.26 -15.39
CA GLU A 79 9.70 -1.50 -16.48
C GLU A 79 8.85 -2.78 -16.26
N PRO A 80 7.59 -2.78 -16.73
CA PRO A 80 6.75 -3.98 -16.71
C PRO A 80 7.44 -5.15 -17.42
N GLY A 81 7.46 -6.31 -16.76
CA GLY A 81 8.06 -7.51 -17.33
C GLY A 81 9.60 -7.53 -17.26
N SER A 82 10.23 -6.53 -16.63
CA SER A 82 11.69 -6.55 -16.36
C SER A 82 12.12 -7.79 -15.56
N GLU A 83 11.21 -8.46 -14.87
CA GLU A 83 11.45 -9.73 -14.19
C GLU A 83 11.88 -10.85 -15.14
N ARG A 84 11.51 -10.77 -16.42
CA ARG A 84 11.90 -11.76 -17.45
C ARG A 84 13.40 -11.77 -17.71
N THR A 85 14.09 -10.67 -17.43
CA THR A 85 15.56 -10.55 -17.61
C THR A 85 16.32 -10.76 -16.30
N TRP A 86 15.62 -11.06 -15.19
CA TRP A 86 16.28 -11.32 -13.92
C TRP A 86 17.06 -12.64 -13.98
N PRO A 87 18.13 -12.79 -13.16
CA PRO A 87 18.80 -14.07 -13.01
C PRO A 87 17.83 -15.17 -12.59
N LYS A 88 18.09 -16.43 -12.95
CA LYS A 88 17.27 -17.59 -12.56
C LYS A 88 16.98 -17.68 -11.05
N GLN A 89 17.92 -17.19 -10.23
CA GLN A 89 17.77 -17.04 -8.79
C GLN A 89 18.00 -15.58 -8.43
N PRO A 90 16.98 -14.72 -8.52
CA PRO A 90 17.12 -13.33 -8.13
C PRO A 90 17.28 -13.23 -6.61
N SER A 91 18.02 -12.23 -6.14
CA SER A 91 18.06 -11.91 -4.71
C SER A 91 16.64 -11.64 -4.19
N ALA A 92 16.32 -12.13 -2.99
CA ALA A 92 15.04 -11.84 -2.33
C ALA A 92 14.79 -10.33 -2.18
N TRP A 93 15.83 -9.51 -2.20
CA TRP A 93 15.76 -8.05 -2.10
C TRP A 93 15.49 -7.33 -3.42
N ARG A 94 15.60 -8.03 -4.56
CA ARG A 94 15.32 -7.48 -5.88
C ARG A 94 13.80 -7.31 -6.02
N THR A 95 13.38 -6.11 -6.42
CA THR A 95 11.98 -5.75 -6.64
C THR A 95 11.89 -4.74 -7.76
N LYS A 96 10.72 -4.66 -8.39
CA LYS A 96 10.33 -3.55 -9.25
C LYS A 96 9.32 -2.61 -8.59
N ASP A 97 8.82 -2.95 -7.42
CA ASP A 97 7.78 -2.21 -6.71
C ASP A 97 8.34 -1.51 -5.47
N LEU A 98 7.98 -0.24 -5.32
CA LEU A 98 8.06 0.55 -4.10
C LEU A 98 6.65 0.76 -3.56
N PHE A 99 6.47 0.48 -2.27
CA PHE A 99 5.22 0.70 -1.56
C PHE A 99 5.37 1.84 -0.57
N LEU A 100 4.36 2.69 -0.49
CA LEU A 100 4.17 3.72 0.53
C LEU A 100 2.85 3.43 1.25
N ALA A 101 2.82 3.60 2.56
CA ALA A 101 1.60 3.49 3.34
C ALA A 101 1.46 4.71 4.27
N HIS A 102 0.25 5.22 4.42
CA HIS A 102 -0.04 6.35 5.31
C HIS A 102 -1.36 6.06 6.04
N SER A 103 -1.36 6.21 7.35
CA SER A 103 -2.57 6.15 8.16
C SER A 103 -2.69 7.41 9.00
N ALA A 104 -3.92 7.87 9.19
CA ALA A 104 -4.23 9.03 10.01
C ALA A 104 -5.50 8.82 10.82
N LEU A 105 -5.57 9.51 11.96
CA LEU A 105 -6.71 9.52 12.88
C LEU A 105 -6.98 10.95 13.35
N SER A 106 -8.21 11.42 13.13
CA SER A 106 -8.71 12.70 13.61
C SER A 106 -9.59 12.47 14.84
N ASP A 107 -9.11 12.86 16.02
CA ASP A 107 -9.89 12.90 17.27
C ASP A 107 -10.69 14.20 17.29
N LEU A 108 -12.00 14.10 17.01
CA LEU A 108 -12.87 15.27 16.89
C LEU A 108 -13.22 15.89 18.24
N GLU A 109 -13.24 15.08 19.30
CA GLU A 109 -13.52 15.55 20.66
C GLU A 109 -12.33 16.34 21.22
N ARG A 110 -11.12 15.77 21.13
CA ARG A 110 -9.89 16.40 21.62
C ARG A 110 -9.28 17.39 20.63
N LYS A 111 -9.82 17.50 19.41
CA LYS A 111 -9.31 18.32 18.31
C LYS A 111 -7.83 18.03 18.01
N ARG A 112 -7.47 16.75 17.95
CA ARG A 112 -6.10 16.29 17.67
C ARG A 112 -6.06 15.47 16.39
N PHE A 113 -4.94 15.58 15.67
CA PHE A 113 -4.67 14.84 14.46
C PHE A 113 -3.41 14.02 14.63
N TYR A 114 -3.51 12.71 14.39
CA TYR A 114 -2.41 11.76 14.44
C TYR A 114 -2.19 11.17 13.05
N HIS A 115 -0.94 10.92 12.70
CA HIS A 115 -0.58 10.26 11.44
C HIS A 115 0.71 9.49 11.58
N ASP A 116 0.90 8.52 10.70
CA ASP A 116 2.15 7.76 10.56
C ASP A 116 2.29 7.28 9.11
N GLU A 117 3.53 7.18 8.65
CA GLU A 117 3.84 6.81 7.27
C GLU A 117 4.97 5.79 7.21
N ARG A 118 4.93 4.96 6.17
CA ARG A 118 5.92 3.90 5.96
C ARG A 118 6.26 3.79 4.49
N VAL A 119 7.50 3.42 4.22
CA VAL A 119 8.01 3.15 2.88
C VAL A 119 8.75 1.82 2.90
N ALA A 120 8.44 0.93 1.96
CA ALA A 120 9.08 -0.37 1.86
C ALA A 120 9.21 -0.82 0.41
N ARG A 121 10.25 -1.60 0.15
CA ARG A 121 10.41 -2.33 -1.12
C ARG A 121 9.46 -3.53 -1.12
N GLY A 122 8.95 -3.91 -2.30
CA GLY A 122 8.18 -5.15 -2.47
C GLY A 122 8.97 -6.45 -2.25
N GLY A 123 10.30 -6.36 -2.18
CA GLY A 123 11.19 -7.51 -1.95
C GLY A 123 11.19 -8.00 -0.50
N ALA A 124 11.64 -9.24 -0.30
CA ALA A 124 11.83 -9.89 1.00
C ALA A 124 10.57 -9.96 1.88
N GLY A 125 9.37 -9.85 1.28
CA GLY A 125 8.10 -9.90 2.01
C GLY A 125 7.84 -8.68 2.92
N LEU A 126 8.49 -7.55 2.66
CA LEU A 126 8.32 -6.33 3.48
C LEU A 126 7.03 -5.59 3.17
N ALA A 127 6.63 -5.58 1.90
CA ALA A 127 5.37 -5.03 1.42
C ALA A 127 4.94 -5.79 0.17
N GLY A 128 3.64 -5.73 -0.15
CA GLY A 128 3.15 -6.38 -1.35
C GLY A 128 1.65 -6.47 -1.43
N VAL A 129 1.23 -7.10 -2.52
CA VAL A 129 -0.14 -7.55 -2.71
C VAL A 129 -0.11 -9.04 -2.96
N THR A 130 -0.90 -9.78 -2.19
CA THR A 130 -1.11 -11.22 -2.35
C THR A 130 -2.58 -11.45 -2.62
N GLN A 131 -2.89 -12.35 -3.54
CA GLN A 131 -4.27 -12.67 -3.89
C GLN A 131 -4.41 -14.19 -4.02
N ASP A 132 -5.44 -14.72 -3.37
CA ASP A 132 -5.92 -16.08 -3.54
C ASP A 132 -7.41 -16.05 -3.92
N PRO A 133 -8.05 -17.19 -4.24
CA PRO A 133 -9.45 -17.20 -4.64
C PRO A 133 -10.44 -16.67 -3.59
N LYS A 134 -10.05 -16.55 -2.32
CA LYS A 134 -10.89 -16.09 -1.21
C LYS A 134 -10.67 -14.64 -0.85
N ALA A 135 -9.44 -14.13 -0.97
CA ALA A 135 -9.11 -12.78 -0.53
C ALA A 135 -7.93 -12.15 -1.27
N THR A 136 -7.96 -10.82 -1.31
CA THR A 136 -6.80 -9.98 -1.65
C THR A 136 -6.26 -9.31 -0.40
N ARG A 137 -4.96 -9.41 -0.17
CA ARG A 137 -4.27 -8.72 0.94
C ARG A 137 -3.22 -7.78 0.39
N ILE A 138 -3.33 -6.52 0.79
CA ILE A 138 -2.32 -5.46 0.61
C ILE A 138 -1.67 -5.25 1.97
N PHE A 139 -0.34 -5.22 2.03
CA PHE A 139 0.35 -5.14 3.32
C PHE A 139 1.68 -4.40 3.26
N MET A 140 2.09 -3.89 4.42
CA MET A 140 3.43 -3.38 4.70
C MET A 140 3.76 -3.60 6.17
N GLY A 141 4.63 -4.59 6.46
CA GLY A 141 4.84 -5.08 7.81
C GLY A 141 3.54 -5.57 8.46
N ASP A 142 3.18 -4.98 9.60
CA ASP A 142 1.95 -5.28 10.35
C ASP A 142 0.71 -4.47 9.91
N TRP A 143 0.86 -3.56 8.93
CA TRP A 143 -0.26 -2.84 8.34
C TRP A 143 -0.85 -3.65 7.18
N SER A 144 -2.16 -3.68 7.05
CA SER A 144 -2.82 -4.37 5.94
C SER A 144 -4.24 -3.89 5.64
N ALA A 145 -4.65 -4.06 4.39
CA ALA A 145 -6.04 -4.15 3.98
C ALA A 145 -6.28 -5.54 3.38
N VAL A 146 -7.25 -6.28 3.92
CA VAL A 146 -7.68 -7.59 3.39
C VAL A 146 -9.11 -7.44 2.86
N ILE A 147 -9.29 -7.74 1.58
CA ILE A 147 -10.57 -7.68 0.87
C ILE A 147 -11.02 -9.12 0.62
N ASP A 148 -12.09 -9.54 1.28
CA ASP A 148 -12.74 -10.84 1.08
C ASP A 148 -14.15 -10.66 0.45
N SER A 149 -14.98 -11.70 0.44
CA SER A 149 -16.34 -11.66 -0.11
C SER A 149 -17.26 -10.72 0.68
N GLY A 150 -17.18 -9.43 0.38
CA GLY A 150 -18.03 -8.38 0.94
C GLY A 150 -17.51 -7.72 2.21
N THR A 151 -16.36 -8.14 2.76
CA THR A 151 -15.74 -7.52 3.94
C THR A 151 -14.33 -7.02 3.62
N HIS A 152 -13.99 -5.89 4.22
CA HIS A 152 -12.67 -5.27 4.17
C HIS A 152 -12.13 -5.17 5.60
N LYS A 153 -11.05 -5.90 5.91
CA LYS A 153 -10.38 -5.83 7.21
C LYS A 153 -9.17 -4.91 7.11
N LEU A 154 -9.16 -3.85 7.90
CA LEU A 154 -8.15 -2.80 7.87
C LEU A 154 -7.37 -2.82 9.18
N ARG A 155 -6.04 -2.87 9.07
CA ARG A 155 -5.13 -2.84 10.22
C ARG A 155 -4.00 -1.86 10.00
N ALA A 156 -3.75 -1.01 11.00
CA ALA A 156 -2.58 -0.16 11.06
C ALA A 156 -2.14 -0.01 12.53
N SER A 157 -0.86 -0.16 12.81
CA SER A 157 -0.27 0.10 14.11
C SER A 157 0.74 1.24 13.98
N ALA A 158 0.34 2.44 14.38
CA ALA A 158 1.18 3.63 14.40
C ALA A 158 1.80 3.82 15.79
N ARG A 159 2.65 4.85 15.94
CA ARG A 159 3.25 5.20 17.24
C ARG A 159 2.22 5.61 18.29
N ASP A 160 1.21 6.38 17.91
CA ASP A 160 0.29 7.02 18.87
C ASP A 160 -1.15 6.48 18.79
N PHE A 161 -1.46 5.68 17.76
CA PHE A 161 -2.79 5.12 17.52
C PHE A 161 -2.71 3.78 16.80
N ALA A 162 -3.83 3.06 16.75
CA ALA A 162 -3.98 1.87 15.93
C ALA A 162 -5.36 1.86 15.27
N LEU A 163 -5.45 1.26 14.10
CA LEU A 163 -6.69 0.92 13.42
C LEU A 163 -6.82 -0.61 13.39
N ASP A 164 -7.99 -1.11 13.78
CA ASP A 164 -8.42 -2.49 13.59
C ASP A 164 -9.92 -2.43 13.28
N LEU A 165 -10.27 -2.52 12.00
CA LEU A 165 -11.63 -2.29 11.50
C LEU A 165 -12.05 -3.46 10.61
N SER A 166 -13.29 -3.92 10.78
CA SER A 166 -13.96 -4.85 9.89
C SER A 166 -15.10 -4.13 9.19
N CYS A 167 -14.99 -3.92 7.89
CA CYS A 167 -15.91 -3.07 7.13
C CYS A 167 -16.68 -3.88 6.10
N LYS A 168 -18.00 -3.95 6.23
CA LYS A 168 -18.90 -4.66 5.31
C LYS A 168 -19.40 -3.76 4.20
N ALA A 169 -19.26 -4.17 2.95
CA ALA A 169 -19.85 -3.49 1.81
C ALA A 169 -21.38 -3.69 1.80
N VAL A 170 -22.10 -2.58 1.89
CA VAL A 170 -23.59 -2.58 1.91
C VAL A 170 -24.20 -1.91 0.69
N LYS A 171 -23.36 -1.42 -0.22
CA LYS A 171 -23.75 -0.98 -1.55
C LYS A 171 -22.93 -1.72 -2.61
N PRO A 172 -23.48 -1.97 -3.80
CA PRO A 172 -22.70 -2.43 -4.94
C PRO A 172 -21.51 -1.51 -5.21
N LEU A 173 -20.44 -2.11 -5.72
CA LEU A 173 -19.26 -1.39 -6.19
C LEU A 173 -19.65 -0.39 -7.31
N ALA A 174 -19.09 0.81 -7.24
CA ALA A 174 -19.28 1.85 -8.24
C ALA A 174 -18.03 1.97 -9.12
N ALA A 175 -18.17 1.69 -10.42
CA ALA A 175 -17.14 1.99 -11.40
C ALA A 175 -17.24 3.47 -11.80
N HIS A 176 -16.17 4.24 -11.63
CA HIS A 176 -16.16 5.69 -11.89
C HIS A 176 -16.02 6.00 -13.38
N GLY A 177 -16.48 7.18 -13.77
CA GLY A 177 -16.41 7.65 -15.16
C GLY A 177 -17.14 6.70 -16.12
N THR A 178 -16.53 6.39 -17.25
CA THR A 178 -17.12 5.50 -18.26
C THR A 178 -16.69 4.06 -18.00
N ARG A 179 -17.45 3.32 -17.18
CA ARG A 179 -17.16 1.92 -16.81
C ARG A 179 -15.73 1.73 -16.26
N GLY A 180 -15.35 2.57 -15.30
CA GLY A 180 -14.03 2.53 -14.65
C GLY A 180 -13.02 3.47 -15.28
N TYR A 181 -13.21 3.88 -16.54
CA TYR A 181 -12.38 4.88 -17.21
C TYR A 181 -12.64 6.27 -16.64
N SER A 182 -11.74 6.75 -15.79
CA SER A 182 -11.88 8.03 -15.10
C SER A 182 -10.82 9.03 -15.59
N LEU A 183 -11.20 9.95 -16.46
CA LEU A 183 -10.35 11.05 -16.94
C LEU A 183 -9.94 11.99 -15.79
N LYS A 184 -8.66 12.36 -15.78
CA LYS A 184 -8.01 13.26 -14.81
C LYS A 184 -7.34 14.47 -15.47
N GLY A 185 -7.40 14.54 -16.80
CA GLY A 185 -6.84 15.62 -17.60
C GLY A 185 -7.47 15.70 -18.98
N LYS A 186 -6.88 16.50 -19.86
CA LYS A 186 -7.40 16.75 -21.22
C LYS A 186 -7.07 15.63 -22.22
N ARG A 187 -5.99 14.87 -21.99
CA ARG A 187 -5.55 13.81 -22.90
C ARG A 187 -6.21 12.47 -22.52
N PRO A 188 -6.53 11.60 -23.50
CA PRO A 188 -7.15 10.31 -23.21
C PRO A 188 -6.35 9.44 -22.21
N GLU A 189 -5.03 9.43 -22.31
CA GLU A 189 -4.14 8.66 -21.44
C GLU A 189 -3.98 9.27 -20.03
N SER A 190 -4.43 10.51 -19.82
CA SER A 190 -4.47 11.14 -18.49
C SER A 190 -5.72 10.67 -17.73
N ALA A 191 -5.82 9.35 -17.53
CA ALA A 191 -6.93 8.67 -16.90
C ALA A 191 -6.46 7.61 -15.91
N SER A 192 -7.39 7.10 -15.12
CA SER A 192 -7.17 5.97 -14.21
C SER A 192 -8.31 4.99 -14.34
N CYS A 193 -8.00 3.70 -14.19
CA CYS A 193 -9.02 2.71 -13.86
C CYS A 193 -9.41 2.91 -12.41
N TYR A 194 -10.68 3.23 -12.14
CA TYR A 194 -11.11 3.62 -10.81
C TYR A 194 -12.49 3.07 -10.47
N TYR A 195 -12.58 2.37 -9.34
CA TYR A 195 -13.82 1.99 -8.68
C TYR A 195 -13.81 2.33 -7.19
N SER A 196 -14.97 2.28 -6.54
CA SER A 196 -15.08 2.43 -5.09
C SER A 196 -16.22 1.62 -4.48
N PHE A 197 -16.03 1.23 -3.23
CA PHE A 197 -17.13 0.87 -2.34
C PHE A 197 -17.58 2.12 -1.59
N THR A 198 -18.72 2.69 -2.01
CA THR A 198 -19.17 4.01 -1.51
C THR A 198 -19.84 3.96 -0.14
N ARG A 199 -20.20 2.75 0.33
CA ARG A 199 -20.73 2.54 1.69
C ARG A 199 -20.18 1.24 2.26
N LEU A 200 -19.19 1.40 3.13
CA LEU A 200 -18.61 0.36 3.96
C LEU A 200 -19.07 0.62 5.40
N GLU A 201 -19.85 -0.29 5.98
CA GLU A 201 -20.26 -0.22 7.38
C GLU A 201 -19.20 -0.92 8.24
N ALA A 202 -18.54 -0.17 9.12
CA ALA A 202 -17.61 -0.75 10.07
C ALA A 202 -18.39 -1.42 11.21
N GLU A 203 -18.17 -2.72 11.41
CA GLU A 203 -18.63 -3.43 12.61
C GLU A 203 -17.83 -2.96 13.84
N GLU A 204 -18.49 -2.97 15.01
CA GLU A 204 -18.03 -2.38 16.28
C GLU A 204 -16.82 -3.08 16.93
N THR A 205 -15.67 -3.17 16.25
CA THR A 205 -14.40 -3.62 16.84
C THR A 205 -13.31 -2.56 16.76
N ALA A 206 -13.69 -1.29 16.79
CA ALA A 206 -12.78 -0.16 16.72
C ALA A 206 -11.94 -0.01 18.01
N ARG A 207 -10.75 -0.62 18.06
CA ARG A 207 -9.70 -0.26 19.04
C ARG A 207 -8.88 0.92 18.51
N LEU A 208 -9.40 2.13 18.64
CA LEU A 208 -8.81 3.31 17.99
C LEU A 208 -7.76 4.05 18.83
N ILE A 209 -7.73 3.88 20.15
CA ILE A 209 -6.72 4.53 21.00
C ILE A 209 -6.38 3.59 22.13
N LYS A 210 -5.11 3.14 22.19
CA LYS A 210 -4.56 2.55 23.41
C LYS A 210 -3.04 2.65 23.50
N MET A 211 -2.44 3.76 23.06
CA MET A 211 -1.02 3.98 23.34
C MET A 211 -0.81 4.79 24.62
N GLU A 212 -1.45 5.95 24.82
CA GLU A 212 -1.25 6.76 26.04
C GLU A 212 -1.71 6.04 27.32
N GLU A 213 -2.84 5.33 27.33
CA GLU A 213 -3.30 4.60 28.52
C GLU A 213 -2.46 3.34 28.83
N GLU A 214 -1.95 2.64 27.81
CA GLU A 214 -1.08 1.47 28.01
C GLU A 214 0.36 1.89 28.33
N LEU A 215 0.86 3.00 27.77
CA LEU A 215 2.15 3.61 28.13
C LEU A 215 2.10 4.23 29.52
N GLN A 216 1.01 4.90 29.92
CA GLN A 216 0.86 5.35 31.31
C GLN A 216 0.72 4.17 32.29
N LYS A 217 0.16 3.03 31.85
CA LYS A 217 0.16 1.78 32.65
C LYS A 217 1.51 1.06 32.68
N LYS A 218 2.32 1.13 31.62
CA LYS A 218 3.63 0.47 31.52
C LYS A 218 4.78 1.32 32.05
N VAL A 219 4.71 2.64 31.91
CA VAL A 219 5.74 3.57 32.37
C VAL A 219 5.34 4.06 33.75
N ILE A 220 5.67 3.24 34.76
CA ILE A 220 6.00 3.82 36.06
C ILE A 220 7.15 4.78 35.78
N SER A 221 6.88 6.09 35.84
CA SER A 221 7.92 7.11 35.78
C SER A 221 9.08 6.70 36.70
N GLN A 222 10.33 6.82 36.24
CA GLN A 222 11.49 6.50 37.08
C GLN A 222 11.45 7.25 38.41
N THR A 223 10.88 8.45 38.43
CA THR A 223 10.67 9.24 39.65
C THR A 223 9.72 8.52 40.63
N GLU A 224 8.64 7.91 40.13
CA GLU A 224 7.67 7.18 40.95
C GLU A 224 8.21 5.81 41.39
N ALA A 225 9.00 5.14 40.54
CA ALA A 225 9.74 3.92 40.91
C ALA A 225 10.78 4.21 42.01
N ILE A 226 11.57 5.27 41.86
CA ILE A 226 12.53 5.73 42.86
C ILE A 226 11.81 6.12 44.15
N LYS A 227 10.67 6.81 44.06
CA LYS A 227 9.88 7.20 45.24
C LYS A 227 9.33 5.98 45.98
N ARG A 228 8.78 4.99 45.28
CA ARG A 228 8.26 3.74 45.87
C ARG A 228 9.37 2.86 46.44
N ILE A 229 10.50 2.75 45.77
CA ILE A 229 11.69 2.07 46.30
C ILE A 229 12.19 2.80 47.54
N SER A 230 12.29 4.14 47.52
CA SER A 230 12.70 4.91 48.70
C SER A 230 11.72 4.76 49.87
N GLN A 231 10.41 4.69 49.61
CA GLN A 231 9.39 4.46 50.62
C GLN A 231 9.44 3.03 51.17
N ALA A 232 9.64 2.03 50.33
CA ALA A 232 9.79 0.64 50.75
C ALA A 232 11.05 0.45 51.61
N VAL A 233 12.18 1.07 51.23
CA VAL A 233 13.42 1.07 52.00
C VAL A 233 13.25 1.82 53.33
N ARG A 234 12.53 2.95 53.35
CA ARG A 234 12.22 3.67 54.59
C ARG A 234 11.31 2.88 55.53
N ARG A 235 10.31 2.17 55.01
CA ARG A 235 9.42 1.30 55.79
C ARG A 235 10.16 0.11 56.39
N SER A 236 10.97 -0.57 55.56
CA SER A 236 11.85 -1.65 56.00
C SER A 236 12.83 -1.23 57.11
N ARG A 237 13.37 0.00 57.05
CA ARG A 237 14.26 0.54 58.10
C ARG A 237 13.53 1.07 59.34
N ALA A 238 12.23 1.37 59.23
CA ALA A 238 11.41 1.83 60.34
C ALA A 238 10.70 0.68 61.11
N GLY A 239 10.88 -0.58 60.67
CA GLY A 239 10.27 -1.73 61.34
C GLY A 239 8.75 -1.85 61.16
N LEU A 240 8.19 -1.30 60.07
CA LEU A 240 6.79 -1.47 59.65
C LEU A 240 6.70 -2.24 58.33
#